data_AF-A0A4Q3FIG1-F1
#
_entry.id   AF-A0A4Q3FIG1-F1
#
_cell.length_a   1.000
_cell.length_b   1.000
_cell.length_c   1.000
_cell.angle_alpha   90.00
_cell.angle_beta   90.00
_cell.angle_gamma   90.00
#
_symmetry.space_group_name_H-M   'P 1'
#
loop_
_entity.id
_entity.type
_entity.pdbx_description
1 polymer ?
#
loop_
_entity_poly.entity_id
_entity_poly.type
_entity_poly.pdbx_seq_one_letter_code
_entity_poly.pdbx_strand_id
1 'polypeptide(L)'
;MVEAESIKMNNKNWNFYVMEALAIAGFILSAAFTTILLEHPDSPVAHTQLAVHPLLRSSILAVVMGVYIFAIATTIGKLSGAHANPMLTWAFFRIKKITFANVCAYLAAQFLGAIAAVLLLKLTIGKLFGHPLISYSITKPKPGHSLGSSFIAEFIITFIFVLIT
;
A
#
# COMPACT_ATOMS: atom_id res chain seq x y z
N MET A 1 -4.14 24.48 -25.17
CA MET A 1 -4.74 23.14 -25.01
C MET A 1 -3.63 22.13 -25.23
N VAL A 2 -3.00 21.66 -24.15
CA VAL A 2 -1.91 20.70 -24.21
C VAL A 2 -2.55 19.34 -24.49
N GLU A 3 -2.30 18.77 -25.66
CA GLU A 3 -2.64 17.39 -25.97
C GLU A 3 -2.06 16.51 -24.87
N ALA A 4 -2.95 15.86 -24.12
CA ALA A 4 -2.55 14.77 -23.26
C ALA A 4 -1.95 13.69 -24.17
N GLU A 5 -0.62 13.59 -24.20
CA GLU A 5 0.06 12.41 -24.74
C GLU A 5 -0.57 11.20 -24.06
N SER A 6 -1.45 10.52 -24.79
CA SER A 6 -1.94 9.22 -24.41
C SER A 6 -0.73 8.31 -24.50
N ILE A 7 -0.10 8.01 -23.37
CA ILE A 7 0.84 6.91 -23.28
C ILE A 7 0.07 5.67 -23.76
N LYS A 8 0.25 5.31 -25.03
CA LYS A 8 -0.28 4.06 -25.58
C LYS A 8 0.52 2.95 -24.93
N MET A 9 0.03 2.49 -23.77
CA MET A 9 0.49 1.29 -23.10
C MET A 9 0.36 0.14 -24.09
N ASN A 10 1.46 -0.24 -24.73
CA ASN A 10 1.50 -1.38 -25.63
C ASN A 10 1.28 -2.65 -24.78
N ASN A 11 0.31 -3.48 -25.16
CA ASN A 11 -0.16 -4.67 -24.42
C ASN A 11 0.91 -5.75 -24.15
N LYS A 12 2.19 -5.50 -24.43
CA LYS A 12 3.30 -6.45 -24.33
C LYS A 12 4.36 -6.14 -23.26
N ASN A 13 4.28 -5.01 -22.54
CA ASN A 13 5.28 -4.69 -21.51
C ASN A 13 4.89 -5.27 -20.15
N TRP A 14 5.09 -6.58 -19.97
CA TRP A 14 4.90 -7.28 -18.68
C TRP A 14 5.66 -6.64 -17.51
N ASN A 15 6.73 -5.90 -17.81
CA ASN A 15 7.51 -5.14 -16.84
C ASN A 15 6.64 -4.21 -15.99
N PHE A 16 5.58 -3.62 -16.53
CA PHE A 16 4.69 -2.74 -15.76
C PHE A 16 3.94 -3.52 -14.68
N TYR A 17 3.44 -4.70 -15.00
CA TYR A 17 2.75 -5.56 -14.04
C TYR A 17 3.72 -6.03 -12.94
N VAL A 18 4.95 -6.37 -13.29
CA VAL A 18 5.99 -6.72 -12.30
C VAL A 18 6.30 -5.54 -11.39
N MET A 19 6.43 -4.32 -11.93
CA MET A 19 6.64 -3.11 -11.13
C MET A 19 5.50 -2.87 -10.15
N GLU A 20 4.24 -3.04 -10.58
CA GLU A 20 3.07 -2.91 -9.72
C GLU A 20 3.03 -3.96 -8.61
N ALA A 21 3.37 -5.22 -8.94
CA ALA A 21 3.47 -6.31 -7.96
C ALA A 21 4.57 -6.04 -6.92
N LEU A 22 5.74 -5.55 -7.35
CA LEU A 22 6.85 -5.21 -6.45
C LEU A 22 6.54 -3.99 -5.59
N ALA A 23 5.83 -2.99 -6.13
CA ALA A 23 5.43 -1.80 -5.40
C ALA A 23 4.49 -2.13 -4.24
N ILE A 24 3.45 -2.94 -4.46
CA ILE A 24 2.56 -3.35 -3.37
C ILE A 24 3.24 -4.33 -2.41
N ALA A 25 4.10 -5.22 -2.91
CA ALA A 25 4.86 -6.14 -2.07
C ALA A 25 5.77 -5.37 -1.10
N GLY A 26 6.53 -4.40 -1.62
CA GLY A 26 7.39 -3.56 -0.79
C GLY A 26 6.60 -2.64 0.15
N PHE A 27 5.42 -2.17 -0.25
CA PHE A 27 4.51 -1.43 0.66
C PHE A 27 4.12 -2.30 1.86
N ILE A 28 3.70 -3.55 1.64
CA ILE A 28 3.33 -4.47 2.71
C ILE A 28 4.55 -4.82 3.58
N LEU A 29 5.71 -5.09 2.98
CA LEU A 29 6.94 -5.34 3.72
C LEU A 29 7.30 -4.14 4.61
N SER A 30 7.26 -2.92 4.07
CA SER A 30 7.52 -1.68 4.81
C SER A 30 6.57 -1.52 6.00
N ALA A 31 5.27 -1.73 5.79
CA ALA A 31 4.27 -1.69 6.86
C ALA A 31 4.53 -2.76 7.93
N ALA A 32 4.83 -3.99 7.52
CA ALA A 32 5.11 -5.10 8.42
C ALA A 32 6.35 -4.85 9.27
N PHE A 33 7.47 -4.46 8.66
CA PHE A 33 8.70 -4.18 9.40
C PHE A 33 8.53 -2.98 10.35
N THR A 34 7.83 -1.93 9.91
CA THR A 34 7.59 -0.75 10.76
C THR A 34 6.69 -1.07 11.94
N THR A 35 5.61 -1.84 11.72
CA THR A 35 4.71 -2.26 12.81
C THR A 35 5.41 -3.23 13.76
N ILE A 36 6.19 -4.19 13.27
CA ILE A 36 7.00 -5.08 14.12
C ILE A 36 7.99 -4.25 14.95
N LEU A 37 8.70 -3.31 14.33
CA LEU A 37 9.63 -2.45 15.04
C LEU A 37 8.91 -1.61 16.10
N LEU A 38 7.76 -1.02 15.81
CA LEU A 38 7.09 -0.13 16.76
C LEU A 38 6.25 -0.86 17.81
N GLU A 39 5.72 -2.05 17.54
CA GLU A 39 4.66 -2.67 18.34
C GLU A 39 5.00 -4.06 18.89
N HIS A 40 6.06 -4.72 18.40
CA HIS A 40 6.42 -6.06 18.89
C HIS A 40 7.07 -5.96 20.29
N PRO A 41 6.67 -6.79 21.28
CA PRO A 41 7.22 -6.70 22.65
C PRO A 41 8.74 -6.83 22.70
N ASP A 42 9.30 -7.73 21.90
CA ASP A 42 10.76 -7.95 21.84
C ASP A 42 11.52 -6.86 21.05
N SER A 43 10.83 -5.85 20.53
CA SER A 43 11.48 -4.77 19.79
C SER A 43 12.17 -3.78 20.72
N PRO A 44 13.41 -3.34 20.41
CA PRO A 44 14.14 -2.36 21.23
C PRO A 44 13.40 -1.03 21.45
N VAL A 45 12.51 -0.65 20.54
CA VAL A 45 11.80 0.64 20.60
C VAL A 45 10.39 0.52 21.17
N ALA A 46 9.84 -0.68 21.37
CA ALA A 46 8.45 -0.88 21.80
C ALA A 46 8.14 -0.29 23.19
N HIS A 47 9.15 -0.20 24.05
CA HIS A 47 9.03 0.38 25.40
C HIS A 47 9.40 1.87 25.48
N THR A 48 9.83 2.47 24.37
CA THR A 48 10.18 3.89 24.32
C THR A 48 8.93 4.75 24.14
N GLN A 49 9.00 6.03 24.52
CA GLN A 49 7.94 7.03 24.33
C GLN A 49 7.49 7.11 22.86
N LEU A 50 8.39 6.79 21.93
CA LEU A 50 8.14 6.71 20.49
C LEU A 50 7.01 5.73 20.13
N ALA A 51 7.02 4.56 20.77
CA ALA A 51 6.06 3.49 20.53
C ALA A 51 4.85 3.54 21.46
N VAL A 52 5.03 4.01 22.70
CA VAL A 52 3.97 4.04 23.72
C VAL A 52 2.94 5.13 23.43
N HIS A 53 3.36 6.29 22.90
CA HIS A 53 2.43 7.39 22.62
C HIS A 53 1.66 7.15 21.30
N PRO A 54 0.32 6.95 21.33
CA PRO A 54 -0.44 6.47 20.16
C PRO A 54 -0.34 7.38 18.93
N LEU A 55 -0.30 8.70 19.15
CA LEU A 55 -0.17 9.67 18.06
C LEU A 55 1.22 9.63 17.43
N LEU A 56 2.27 9.48 18.25
CA LEU A 56 3.65 9.50 17.75
C LEU A 56 3.93 8.25 16.93
N ARG A 57 3.51 7.10 17.46
CA ARG A 57 3.54 5.82 16.74
C ARG A 57 2.83 5.89 15.38
N SER A 58 1.59 6.39 15.37
CA SER A 58 0.80 6.51 14.14
C SER A 58 1.43 7.49 13.15
N SER A 59 1.99 8.60 13.62
CA SER A 59 2.70 9.58 12.78
C SER A 59 3.95 8.98 12.14
N ILE A 60 4.73 8.18 12.86
CA ILE A 60 5.92 7.53 12.31
C ILE A 60 5.54 6.53 11.23
N LEU A 61 4.54 5.68 11.51
CA LEU A 61 4.02 4.76 10.52
C LEU A 61 3.54 5.53 9.28
N ALA A 62 2.75 6.59 9.45
CA ALA A 62 2.26 7.42 8.35
C ALA A 62 3.41 8.04 7.54
N VAL A 63 4.46 8.55 8.18
CA VAL A 63 5.64 9.12 7.49
C VAL A 63 6.39 8.05 6.71
N VAL A 64 6.67 6.89 7.30
CA VAL A 64 7.38 5.79 6.62
C VAL A 64 6.60 5.32 5.39
N MET A 65 5.28 5.14 5.53
CA MET A 65 4.43 4.73 4.41
C MET A 65 4.31 5.83 3.35
N GLY A 66 4.19 7.11 3.75
CA GLY A 66 4.14 8.24 2.83
C GLY A 66 5.44 8.41 2.04
N VAL A 67 6.60 8.27 2.69
CA VAL A 67 7.90 8.27 2.01
C VAL A 67 8.02 7.11 1.03
N TYR A 68 7.53 5.92 1.40
CA TYR A 68 7.51 4.78 0.49
C TYR A 68 6.66 5.06 -0.76
N ILE A 69 5.44 5.58 -0.58
CA ILE A 69 4.55 5.98 -1.69
C ILE A 69 5.23 7.02 -2.59
N PHE A 70 5.85 8.04 -2.00
CA PHE A 70 6.58 9.06 -2.74
C PHE A 70 7.76 8.47 -3.54
N ALA A 71 8.51 7.54 -2.95
CA ALA A 71 9.62 6.87 -3.60
C ALA A 71 9.15 6.04 -4.81
N ILE A 72 8.08 5.25 -4.69
CA ILE A 72 7.56 4.47 -5.84
C ILE A 72 6.99 5.39 -6.93
N ALA A 73 6.30 6.47 -6.55
CA ALA A 73 5.72 7.42 -7.50
C ALA A 73 6.82 8.13 -8.33
N THR A 74 7.93 8.50 -7.69
CA THR A 74 9.05 9.18 -8.38
C THR A 74 9.93 8.23 -9.19
N THR A 75 10.07 6.97 -8.78
CA THR A 75 10.97 6.00 -9.45
C THR A 75 10.30 5.25 -10.60
N ILE A 76 9.09 4.73 -10.40
CA ILE A 76 8.37 3.91 -11.40
C ILE A 76 7.09 4.56 -11.93
N GLY A 77 6.66 5.71 -11.39
CA GLY A 77 5.44 6.38 -11.81
C GLY A 77 5.43 6.79 -13.29
N LYS A 78 6.56 7.24 -13.83
CA LYS A 78 6.69 7.54 -15.27
C LYS A 78 6.67 6.29 -16.16
N LEU A 79 6.85 5.10 -15.58
CA LEU A 79 6.92 3.82 -16.30
C LEU A 79 5.59 3.06 -16.24
N SER A 80 5.15 2.65 -15.05
CA SER A 80 3.91 1.87 -14.86
C SER A 80 2.69 2.71 -14.49
N GLY A 81 2.87 3.99 -14.16
CA GLY A 81 1.86 4.81 -13.48
C GLY A 81 1.91 4.70 -11.95
N ALA A 82 2.69 3.75 -11.39
CA ALA A 82 2.82 3.48 -9.96
C ALA A 82 1.46 3.41 -9.23
N HIS A 83 0.50 2.67 -9.79
CA HIS A 83 -0.83 2.66 -9.19
C HIS A 83 -0.77 2.00 -7.80
N ALA A 84 -0.14 0.82 -7.72
CA ALA A 84 0.01 -0.02 -6.53
C ALA A 84 -1.27 -0.13 -5.68
N ASN A 85 -2.43 0.08 -6.30
CA ASN A 85 -3.70 0.29 -5.65
C ASN A 85 -4.83 0.03 -6.67
N PRO A 86 -5.79 -0.85 -6.34
CA PRO A 86 -6.95 -1.12 -7.18
C PRO A 86 -7.78 0.11 -7.53
N MET A 87 -8.00 1.03 -6.59
CA MET A 87 -8.76 2.25 -6.86
C MET A 87 -8.02 3.23 -7.76
N LEU A 88 -6.69 3.38 -7.63
CA LEU A 88 -5.94 4.24 -8.57
C LEU A 88 -5.97 3.65 -9.98
N THR A 89 -5.82 2.33 -10.08
CA THR A 89 -5.97 1.61 -11.35
C THR A 89 -7.36 1.87 -11.97
N TRP A 90 -8.41 1.81 -11.16
CA TRP A 90 -9.75 2.13 -11.61
C TRP A 90 -9.92 3.60 -12.02
N ALA A 91 -9.36 4.55 -11.25
CA ALA A 91 -9.38 5.96 -11.58
C ALA A 91 -8.74 6.23 -12.95
N PHE A 92 -7.56 5.65 -13.21
CA PHE A 92 -6.85 5.75 -14.49
C PHE A 92 -7.66 5.16 -15.66
N PHE A 93 -8.39 4.08 -15.42
CA PHE A 93 -9.34 3.55 -16.39
C PHE A 93 -10.49 4.52 -16.68
N ARG A 94 -11.07 5.15 -15.64
CA ARG A 94 -12.17 6.11 -15.78
C ARG A 94 -11.77 7.37 -16.57
N ILE A 95 -10.53 7.82 -16.44
CA ILE A 95 -9.96 8.92 -17.25
C ILE A 95 -9.35 8.44 -18.58
N LYS A 96 -9.62 7.19 -18.99
CA LYS A 96 -9.21 6.58 -20.26
C LYS A 96 -7.68 6.54 -20.49
N LYS A 97 -6.89 6.46 -19.42
CA LYS A 97 -5.42 6.30 -19.49
C LYS A 97 -4.99 4.86 -19.73
N ILE A 98 -5.81 3.88 -19.33
CA ILE A 98 -5.57 2.45 -19.53
C ILE A 98 -6.82 1.73 -20.06
N THR A 99 -6.62 0.57 -20.67
CA THR A 99 -7.71 -0.32 -21.12
C THR A 99 -8.25 -1.17 -19.97
N PHE A 100 -9.45 -1.72 -20.11
CA PHE A 100 -10.01 -2.64 -19.12
C PHE A 100 -9.17 -3.92 -18.97
N ALA A 101 -8.57 -4.42 -20.05
CA ALA A 101 -7.64 -5.55 -19.98
C ALA A 101 -6.42 -5.23 -19.08
N ASN A 102 -5.89 -4.01 -19.16
CA ASN A 102 -4.80 -3.57 -18.28
C ASN A 102 -5.28 -3.45 -16.83
N VAL A 103 -6.53 -3.03 -16.57
CA VAL A 103 -7.10 -3.05 -15.21
C VAL A 103 -7.02 -4.46 -14.63
N CYS A 104 -7.51 -5.47 -15.36
CA CYS A 104 -7.48 -6.85 -14.89
C CYS A 104 -6.04 -7.34 -14.63
N ALA A 105 -5.10 -7.02 -15.54
CA ALA A 105 -3.70 -7.41 -15.38
C ALA A 105 -3.01 -6.71 -14.20
N TYR A 106 -3.26 -5.41 -13.99
CA TYR A 106 -2.75 -4.66 -12.84
C TYR A 106 -3.30 -5.21 -11.54
N LEU A 107 -4.61 -5.46 -11.46
CA LEU A 107 -5.23 -6.05 -10.27
C LEU A 107 -4.63 -7.42 -9.97
N ALA A 108 -4.51 -8.30 -10.97
CA ALA A 108 -3.89 -9.61 -10.78
C ALA A 108 -2.45 -9.48 -10.25
N ALA A 109 -1.65 -8.60 -10.83
CA ALA A 109 -0.28 -8.37 -10.38
C ALA A 109 -0.22 -7.80 -8.96
N GLN A 110 -1.08 -6.85 -8.62
CA GLN A 110 -1.15 -6.25 -7.29
C GLN A 110 -1.56 -7.30 -6.23
N PHE A 111 -2.60 -8.11 -6.51
CA PHE A 111 -2.99 -9.17 -5.59
C PHE A 111 -1.89 -10.23 -5.42
N LEU A 112 -1.24 -10.65 -6.52
CA LEU A 112 -0.14 -11.61 -6.46
C LEU A 112 1.06 -11.07 -5.67
N GLY A 113 1.44 -9.81 -5.90
CA GLY A 113 2.50 -9.14 -5.14
C GLY A 113 2.17 -9.06 -3.65
N ALA A 114 0.93 -8.71 -3.31
CA ALA A 114 0.48 -8.63 -1.92
C ALA A 114 0.50 -10.01 -1.23
N ILE A 115 -0.03 -11.04 -1.89
CA ILE A 115 -0.03 -12.42 -1.39
C ILE A 115 1.42 -12.91 -1.21
N ALA A 116 2.29 -12.68 -2.20
CA ALA A 116 3.69 -13.07 -2.13
C ALA A 116 4.42 -12.42 -0.94
N ALA A 117 4.21 -11.13 -0.69
CA ALA A 117 4.81 -10.43 0.45
C ALA A 117 4.34 -11.01 1.80
N VAL A 118 3.03 -11.25 1.95
CA VAL A 118 2.47 -11.84 3.17
C VAL A 118 2.99 -13.26 3.38
N LEU A 119 3.08 -14.07 2.33
CA LEU A 119 3.64 -15.42 2.41
C LEU A 119 5.13 -15.39 2.78
N LEU A 120 5.91 -14.51 2.16
CA LEU A 120 7.32 -14.32 2.49
C LEU A 120 7.51 -13.98 3.97
N LEU A 121 6.75 -13.01 4.49
CA LEU A 121 6.78 -12.64 5.91
C LEU A 121 6.38 -13.80 6.82
N LYS A 122 5.34 -14.56 6.46
CA LYS A 122 4.90 -15.75 7.22
C LYS A 122 5.96 -16.85 7.25
N LEU A 123 6.63 -17.09 6.13
CA LEU A 123 7.66 -18.15 6.03
C LEU A 123 8.97 -17.75 6.71
N THR A 124 9.33 -16.46 6.73
CA THR A 124 10.62 -15.98 7.26
C THR A 124 10.53 -15.56 8.72
N ILE A 125 9.55 -14.72 9.08
CA ILE A 125 9.39 -14.10 10.39
C ILE A 125 7.98 -14.29 10.96
N GLY A 126 7.31 -15.39 10.60
CA GLY A 126 5.90 -15.62 10.89
C GLY A 126 5.51 -15.53 12.37
N LYS A 127 6.41 -15.88 13.29
CA LYS A 127 6.17 -15.73 14.74
C LYS A 127 6.02 -14.27 15.15
N LEU A 128 6.90 -13.39 14.65
CA LEU A 128 6.85 -11.95 14.91
C LEU A 128 5.66 -11.31 14.19
N PHE A 129 5.48 -11.62 12.92
CA PHE A 129 4.43 -11.04 12.08
C PHE A 129 3.01 -11.47 12.49
N GLY A 130 2.87 -12.70 12.99
CA GLY A 130 1.61 -13.24 13.49
C GLY A 130 1.31 -12.94 14.96
N HIS A 131 2.20 -12.24 15.67
CA HIS A 131 1.99 -11.89 17.08
C HIS A 131 0.68 -11.09 17.27
N PRO A 132 -0.11 -11.30 18.34
CA PRO A 132 -1.43 -10.66 18.49
C PRO A 132 -1.43 -9.13 18.40
N LEU A 133 -0.36 -8.48 18.84
CA LEU A 133 -0.18 -7.03 18.72
C LEU A 133 0.05 -6.56 17.28
N ILE A 134 0.73 -7.36 16.46
CA ILE A 134 1.00 -7.05 15.05
C ILE A 134 -0.17 -7.46 14.16
N SER A 135 -0.78 -8.62 14.45
CA SER A 135 -1.95 -9.16 13.74
C SER A 135 -1.78 -9.18 12.22
N TYR A 136 -0.60 -9.53 11.70
CA TYR A 136 -0.30 -9.47 10.26
C TYR A 136 -0.44 -8.07 9.64
N SER A 137 -0.33 -7.01 10.44
CA SER A 137 -0.45 -5.60 10.05
C SER A 137 -1.76 -5.27 9.34
N ILE A 138 -2.83 -6.02 9.64
CA ILE A 138 -4.16 -5.80 9.04
C ILE A 138 -4.83 -4.56 9.61
N THR A 139 -5.45 -3.78 8.73
CA THR A 139 -6.28 -2.65 9.13
C THR A 139 -7.65 -3.14 9.58
N LYS A 140 -7.98 -2.88 10.85
CA LYS A 140 -9.26 -3.25 11.46
C LYS A 140 -9.89 -2.03 12.12
N PRO A 141 -11.23 -1.89 12.09
CA PRO A 141 -11.92 -0.94 12.94
C PRO A 141 -11.49 -1.10 14.40
N LYS A 142 -11.21 0.02 15.06
CA LYS A 142 -10.89 -0.01 16.50
C LYS A 142 -12.13 -0.48 17.28
N PRO A 143 -11.95 -1.25 18.37
CA PRO A 143 -13.05 -1.60 19.25
C PRO A 143 -13.85 -0.36 19.66
N GLY A 144 -15.17 -0.43 19.58
CA GLY A 144 -16.07 0.70 19.88
C GLY A 144 -16.42 1.61 18.69
N HIS A 145 -15.79 1.44 17.51
CA HIS A 145 -16.18 2.15 16.29
C HIS A 145 -17.14 1.33 15.43
N SER A 146 -18.17 1.98 14.87
CA SER A 146 -19.11 1.32 13.96
C SER A 146 -18.46 1.05 12.60
N LEU A 147 -18.90 -0.01 11.93
CA LEU A 147 -18.48 -0.31 10.56
C LEU A 147 -18.72 0.87 9.60
N GLY A 148 -19.83 1.59 9.77
CA GLY A 148 -20.16 2.76 8.97
C GLY A 148 -19.15 3.91 9.15
N SER A 149 -18.72 4.18 10.38
CA SER A 149 -17.69 5.20 10.63
C SER A 149 -16.33 4.86 10.02
N SER A 150 -15.91 3.60 10.10
CA SER A 150 -14.67 3.13 9.47
C SER A 150 -14.76 3.19 7.95
N PHE A 151 -15.91 2.83 7.37
CA PHE A 151 -16.15 2.95 5.94
C PHE A 151 -16.05 4.40 5.46
N ILE A 152 -16.71 5.34 6.15
CA ILE A 152 -16.66 6.76 5.79
C ILE A 152 -15.23 7.29 5.90
N ALA A 153 -14.49 6.91 6.95
CA ALA A 153 -13.09 7.31 7.11
C ALA A 153 -12.20 6.81 5.96
N GLU A 154 -12.26 5.51 5.63
CA GLU A 154 -11.51 4.91 4.52
C GLU A 154 -11.89 5.54 3.17
N PHE A 155 -13.18 5.81 2.96
CA PHE A 155 -13.66 6.50 1.76
C PHE A 155 -13.07 7.90 1.63
N ILE A 156 -13.12 8.72 2.69
CA ILE A 156 -12.59 10.09 2.68
C ILE A 156 -11.08 10.08 2.44
N ILE A 157 -10.33 9.22 3.13
CA ILE A 157 -8.87 9.14 2.99
C ILE A 157 -8.50 8.69 1.56
N THR A 158 -9.16 7.68 1.03
CA THR A 158 -8.93 7.20 -0.34
C THR A 158 -9.33 8.26 -1.37
N PHE A 159 -10.43 8.98 -1.15
CA PHE A 159 -10.88 10.06 -2.01
C PHE A 159 -9.83 11.18 -2.09
N ILE A 160 -9.33 11.63 -0.94
CA ILE A 160 -8.27 12.65 -0.88
C ILE A 160 -7.01 12.13 -1.57
N PHE A 161 -6.60 10.89 -1.31
CA PHE A 161 -5.42 10.28 -1.95
C PHE A 161 -5.54 10.26 -3.47
N VAL A 162 -6.69 9.82 -4.01
CA VAL A 162 -6.94 9.82 -5.46
C VAL A 162 -7.00 11.25 -6.02
N LEU A 163 -7.53 12.22 -5.26
CA LEU A 163 -7.65 13.61 -5.71
C LEU A 163 -6.29 14.30 -5.88
N ILE A 164 -5.29 13.93 -5.07
CA ILE A 164 -3.95 14.53 -5.09
C ILE A 164 -2.93 13.76 -5.96
N THR A 165 -3.34 12.64 -6.55
CA THR A 165 -2.52 11.79 -7.44
C THR A 165 -2.72 12.19 -8.90
#